data_AF-A0A0A9WJ08-F1
#
_entry.id   AF-A0A0A9WJ08-F1
#
_cell.length_a   1.000
_cell.length_b   1.000
_cell.length_c   1.000
_cell.angle_alpha   90.00
_cell.angle_beta   90.00
_cell.angle_gamma   90.00
#
_symmetry.space_group_name_H-M   'P 1'
#
loop_
_entity.id
_entity.type
_entity.pdbx_description
1 polymer ?
#
loop_
_entity_poly.entity_id
_entity_poly.type
_entity_poly.pdbx_seq_one_letter_code
_entity_poly.pdbx_strand_id
1 'polypeptide(L)'
;MADRKSWLEMVLKRKTFNDSPIKVIAIEDASGVVGKGENYLSEIERVKGTVLLGSGKTKKVSLIIKNQHVTEQMKKMSLELGVFVREIIMYRDILPKMEDLLAEIKDTEDIMWGRCYDYRLYDQLVFEDLNVAGYRMADRKKQLGLQSTLLVVKNLAKFHALTRILL
;
A
#
# COMPACT_ATOMS: atom_id res chain seq x y z
N MET A 1 15.94 6.09 38.88
CA MET A 1 14.92 6.16 37.80
C MET A 1 15.49 6.19 36.38
N ALA A 2 16.75 6.59 36.15
CA ALA A 2 17.38 6.59 34.81
C ALA A 2 17.51 5.20 34.13
N ASP A 3 17.50 4.12 34.92
CA ASP A 3 17.69 2.73 34.46
C ASP A 3 16.47 2.12 33.76
N ARG A 4 15.24 2.44 34.21
CA ARG A 4 14.01 1.82 33.67
C ARG A 4 13.67 2.29 32.25
N LYS A 5 13.90 3.57 31.93
CA LYS A 5 13.63 4.13 30.59
C LYS A 5 14.57 3.52 29.56
N SER A 6 15.87 3.49 29.85
CA SER A 6 16.88 2.90 28.95
C SER A 6 16.66 1.40 28.74
N TRP A 7 16.34 0.67 29.80
CA TRP A 7 15.96 -0.74 29.70
C TRP A 7 14.74 -0.95 28.80
N LEU A 8 13.69 -0.14 28.94
CA LEU A 8 12.49 -0.25 28.11
C LEU A 8 12.79 0.08 26.63
N GLU A 9 13.57 1.13 26.36
CA GLU A 9 14.01 1.46 25.00
C GLU A 9 14.78 0.30 24.35
N MET A 10 15.66 -0.36 25.11
CA MET A 10 16.38 -1.54 24.64
C MET A 10 15.43 -2.70 24.32
N VAL A 11 14.44 -2.97 25.18
CA VAL A 11 13.44 -4.03 24.95
C VAL A 11 12.62 -3.75 23.70
N LEU A 12 12.16 -2.51 23.51
CA LEU A 12 11.40 -2.11 22.33
C LEU A 12 12.24 -2.21 21.05
N LYS A 13 13.47 -1.71 21.06
CA LYS A 13 14.40 -1.84 19.93
C LYS A 13 14.66 -3.30 19.55
N ARG A 14 14.88 -4.16 20.55
CA ARG A 14 15.10 -5.61 20.33
C ARG A 14 13.86 -6.28 19.74
N LYS A 15 12.68 -5.94 20.24
CA LYS A 15 11.41 -6.45 19.70
C LYS A 15 11.24 -6.04 18.24
N THR A 16 11.40 -4.74 17.92
CA THR A 16 11.34 -4.24 16.55
C THR A 16 12.36 -4.94 15.66
N PHE A 17 13.62 -5.00 16.07
CA PHE A 17 14.68 -5.69 15.30
C PHE A 17 14.35 -7.15 15.02
N ASN A 18 13.84 -7.89 16.02
CA ASN A 18 13.50 -9.30 15.88
C ASN A 18 12.41 -9.56 14.82
N ASP A 19 11.49 -8.62 14.66
CA ASP A 19 10.37 -8.68 13.72
C ASP A 19 10.68 -8.01 12.36
N SER A 20 11.74 -7.20 12.28
CA SER A 20 12.17 -6.52 11.05
C SER A 20 12.86 -7.48 10.07
N PRO A 21 12.50 -7.42 8.77
CA PRO A 21 13.30 -8.03 7.72
C PRO A 21 14.70 -7.42 7.66
N ILE A 22 15.74 -8.26 7.68
CA ILE A 22 17.15 -7.84 7.58
C ILE A 22 17.81 -8.27 6.27
N LYS A 23 17.23 -9.25 5.57
CA LYS A 23 17.75 -9.75 4.30
C LYS A 23 16.64 -10.40 3.48
N VAL A 24 16.62 -10.16 2.17
CA VAL A 24 15.83 -10.98 1.23
C VAL A 24 16.61 -12.25 0.94
N ILE A 25 16.04 -13.42 1.23
CA ILE A 25 16.67 -14.73 1.01
C ILE A 25 16.42 -15.19 -0.42
N ALA A 26 15.17 -15.07 -0.87
CA ALA A 26 14.75 -15.52 -2.19
C ALA A 26 13.54 -14.72 -2.69
N ILE A 27 13.48 -14.53 -4.00
CA ILE A 27 12.28 -14.12 -4.72
C ILE A 27 11.71 -15.39 -5.35
N GLU A 28 10.51 -15.78 -4.93
CA GLU A 28 9.85 -17.03 -5.34
C GLU A 28 9.04 -16.86 -6.62
N ASP A 29 8.41 -15.69 -6.78
CA ASP A 29 7.53 -15.38 -7.90
C ASP A 29 7.54 -13.85 -8.12
N ALA A 30 7.66 -13.44 -9.38
CA ALA A 30 7.49 -12.08 -9.84
C ALA A 30 6.67 -12.15 -11.12
N SER A 31 5.37 -11.87 -10.98
CA SER A 31 4.41 -12.08 -12.07
C SER A 31 3.45 -10.90 -12.19
N GLY A 32 3.06 -10.61 -13.44
CA GLY A 32 2.03 -9.61 -13.72
C GLY A 32 0.72 -9.99 -13.03
N VAL A 33 0.10 -9.02 -12.34
CA VAL A 33 -1.04 -9.29 -11.46
C VAL A 33 -2.39 -9.17 -12.15
N VAL A 34 -2.44 -8.37 -13.21
CA VAL A 34 -3.68 -8.04 -13.91
C VAL A 34 -3.72 -8.72 -15.27
N GLY A 35 -4.93 -8.99 -15.76
CA GLY A 35 -5.13 -9.66 -17.04
C GLY A 35 -4.60 -8.83 -18.21
N LYS A 36 -4.48 -9.46 -19.39
CA LYS A 36 -4.18 -8.74 -20.64
C LYS A 36 -5.20 -7.60 -20.83
N GLY A 37 -4.70 -6.37 -21.01
CA GLY A 37 -5.52 -5.18 -21.22
C GLY A 37 -6.00 -4.48 -19.94
N GLU A 38 -5.56 -4.91 -18.76
CA GLU A 38 -5.86 -4.25 -17.48
C GLU A 38 -4.68 -3.40 -16.95
N ASN A 39 -3.50 -3.52 -17.57
CA ASN A 39 -2.32 -2.68 -17.34
C ASN A 39 -2.40 -1.41 -18.21
N TYR A 40 -3.25 -0.43 -17.82
CA TYR A 40 -3.53 0.78 -18.59
C TYR A 40 -2.33 1.72 -18.76
N LEU A 41 -2.06 2.57 -17.75
CA LEU A 41 -0.97 3.57 -17.76
C LEU A 41 0.20 3.16 -16.85
N SER A 42 0.22 1.91 -16.40
CA SER A 42 1.28 1.32 -15.59
C SER A 42 1.34 -0.19 -15.78
N GLU A 43 2.47 -0.79 -15.43
CA GLU A 43 2.67 -2.23 -15.31
C GLU A 43 2.61 -2.63 -13.83
N ILE A 44 1.76 -3.60 -13.47
CA ILE A 44 1.61 -4.06 -12.08
C ILE A 44 2.11 -5.49 -11.94
N GLU A 45 3.10 -5.69 -11.07
CA GLU A 45 3.66 -6.99 -10.71
C GLU A 45 3.44 -7.31 -9.24
N ARG A 46 3.31 -8.60 -8.92
CA ARG A 46 3.31 -9.11 -7.55
C ARG A 46 4.63 -9.82 -7.35
N VAL A 47 5.35 -9.41 -6.31
CA VAL A 47 6.60 -10.04 -5.91
C VAL A 47 6.38 -10.80 -4.61
N LYS A 48 6.53 -12.12 -4.67
CA LYS A 48 6.55 -13.00 -3.50
C LYS A 48 7.98 -13.40 -3.20
N GLY A 49 8.33 -13.42 -1.93
CA GLY A 49 9.65 -13.85 -1.51
C GLY A 49 9.69 -14.30 -0.07
N THR A 50 10.87 -14.73 0.34
CA THR A 50 11.17 -15.07 1.73
C THR A 50 12.26 -14.15 2.24
N VAL A 51 12.03 -13.57 3.43
CA VAL A 51 12.98 -12.70 4.12
C VAL A 51 13.50 -13.36 5.40
N LEU A 52 14.73 -13.05 5.78
CA LEU A 52 15.29 -13.32 7.09
C LEU A 52 14.92 -12.17 8.03
N LEU A 53 14.38 -12.49 9.20
CA LEU A 53 14.10 -11.53 10.26
C LEU A 53 15.31 -11.40 11.20
N GLY A 54 15.40 -10.29 11.94
CA GLY A 54 16.46 -10.10 12.94
C GLY A 54 16.50 -11.18 14.03
N SER A 55 15.38 -11.86 14.27
CA SER A 55 15.29 -13.04 15.16
C SER A 55 15.96 -14.30 14.61
N GLY A 56 16.43 -14.29 13.36
CA GLY A 56 16.94 -15.47 12.64
C GLY A 56 15.86 -16.35 12.02
N LYS A 57 14.58 -16.05 12.23
CA LYS A 57 13.45 -16.74 11.59
C LYS A 57 13.27 -16.25 10.15
N THR A 58 12.65 -17.09 9.32
CA THR A 58 12.22 -16.69 7.97
C THR A 58 10.75 -16.31 7.96
N LYS A 59 10.38 -15.40 7.05
CA LYS A 59 8.99 -14.98 6.83
C LYS A 59 8.72 -14.82 5.34
N LYS A 60 7.57 -15.30 4.88
CA LYS A 60 7.08 -15.02 3.53
C LYS A 60 6.51 -13.61 3.44
N VAL A 61 6.81 -12.94 2.33
CA VAL A 61 6.30 -11.60 2.01
C VAL A 61 5.68 -11.59 0.63
N SER A 62 4.69 -10.72 0.42
CA SER A 62 4.07 -10.46 -0.87
C SER A 62 3.87 -8.96 -0.99
N LEU A 63 4.35 -8.37 -2.08
CA LEU A 63 4.28 -6.95 -2.39
C LEU A 63 3.70 -6.75 -3.77
N ILE A 64 3.04 -5.60 -3.99
CA ILE A 64 2.60 -5.15 -5.30
C ILE A 64 3.49 -4.01 -5.74
N ILE A 65 4.16 -4.15 -6.87
CA ILE A 65 4.98 -3.09 -7.45
C ILE A 65 4.25 -2.56 -8.68
N LYS A 66 4.02 -1.25 -8.67
CA LYS A 66 3.46 -0.52 -9.80
C LYS A 66 4.59 0.24 -10.47
N ASN A 67 4.91 -0.17 -11.68
CA ASN A 67 5.98 0.40 -12.50
C ASN A 67 5.40 1.27 -13.61
N GLN A 68 6.14 2.29 -13.99
CA GLN A 68 5.91 3.00 -15.24
C GLN A 68 6.06 2.05 -16.43
N HIS A 69 5.29 2.30 -17.49
CA HIS A 69 5.41 1.55 -18.74
C HIS A 69 6.82 1.60 -19.31
N VAL A 70 7.24 0.52 -19.96
CA VAL A 70 8.52 0.50 -20.68
C VAL A 70 8.49 1.31 -21.97
N THR A 71 7.32 1.52 -22.57
CA THR A 71 7.17 2.20 -23.87
C THR A 71 7.20 3.72 -23.74
N GLU A 72 8.01 4.40 -24.57
CA GLU A 72 8.20 5.86 -24.51
C GLU A 72 6.90 6.65 -24.73
N GLN A 73 6.01 6.17 -25.60
CA GLN A 73 4.71 6.81 -25.82
C GLN A 73 3.86 6.83 -24.55
N MET A 74 3.79 5.70 -23.82
CA MET A 74 3.03 5.62 -22.57
C MET A 74 3.70 6.38 -21.44
N LYS A 75 5.04 6.36 -21.36
CA LYS A 75 5.79 7.20 -20.40
C LYS A 75 5.48 8.67 -20.58
N LYS A 76 5.56 9.17 -21.82
CA LYS A 76 5.26 10.57 -22.14
C LYS A 76 3.83 10.94 -21.73
N MET A 77 2.85 10.10 -22.09
CA MET A 77 1.45 10.31 -21.70
C MET A 77 1.26 10.30 -20.18
N SER A 78 1.91 9.36 -19.48
CA SER A 78 1.84 9.24 -18.01
C SER A 78 2.45 10.46 -17.30
N LEU A 79 3.56 10.99 -17.84
CA LEU A 79 4.20 12.21 -17.36
C LEU A 79 3.33 13.45 -17.61
N GLU A 80 2.77 13.60 -18.81
CA GLU A 80 1.87 14.71 -19.16
C GLU A 80 0.61 14.73 -18.28
N LEU A 81 0.05 13.55 -17.98
CA LEU A 81 -1.08 13.40 -17.07
C LEU A 81 -0.69 13.49 -15.58
N GLY A 82 0.61 13.44 -15.27
CA GLY A 82 1.14 13.47 -13.91
C GLY A 82 0.69 12.28 -13.05
N VAL A 83 0.47 11.09 -13.64
CA VAL A 83 -0.16 9.93 -12.99
C VAL A 83 0.59 9.53 -11.72
N PHE A 84 1.89 9.21 -11.84
CA PHE A 84 2.72 8.79 -10.71
C PHE A 84 2.91 9.90 -9.69
N VAL A 85 3.05 11.15 -10.13
CA VAL A 85 3.25 12.29 -9.23
C VAL A 85 2.04 12.47 -8.31
N ARG A 86 0.83 12.44 -8.88
CA ARG A 86 -0.41 12.57 -8.09
C ARG A 86 -0.60 11.40 -7.15
N GLU A 87 -0.34 10.18 -7.62
CA GLU A 87 -0.46 8.98 -6.79
C GLU A 87 0.55 8.98 -5.62
N ILE A 88 1.79 9.38 -5.86
CA ILE A 88 2.81 9.55 -4.81
C ILE A 88 2.36 10.61 -3.80
N ILE A 89 1.88 11.77 -4.24
CA ILE A 89 1.36 12.81 -3.34
C ILE A 89 0.20 12.28 -2.50
N MET A 90 -0.70 11.49 -3.10
CA MET A 90 -1.81 10.89 -2.36
C MET A 90 -1.30 10.00 -1.22
N TYR A 91 -0.43 9.04 -1.50
CA TYR A 91 0.06 8.11 -0.49
C TYR A 91 1.04 8.72 0.52
N ARG A 92 1.86 9.69 0.08
CA ARG A 92 2.87 10.33 0.93
C ARG A 92 2.26 11.40 1.83
N ASP A 93 1.34 12.22 1.32
CA ASP A 93 0.91 13.45 1.98
C ASP A 93 -0.57 13.45 2.35
N ILE A 94 -1.45 13.04 1.44
CA ILE A 94 -2.90 13.26 1.60
C ILE A 94 -3.53 12.18 2.47
N LEU A 95 -3.29 10.91 2.16
CA LEU A 95 -3.86 9.79 2.92
C LEU A 95 -3.39 9.77 4.38
N PRO A 96 -2.10 10.02 4.72
CA PRO A 96 -1.69 10.14 6.12
C PRO A 96 -2.43 11.24 6.89
N LYS A 97 -2.64 12.42 6.27
CA LYS A 97 -3.44 13.49 6.90
C LYS A 97 -4.91 13.08 7.11
N MET A 98 -5.46 12.27 6.21
CA MET A 98 -6.78 11.70 6.42
C MET A 98 -6.80 10.72 7.59
N GLU A 99 -5.75 9.92 7.80
CA GLU A 99 -5.61 9.06 8.99
C GLU A 99 -5.55 9.88 10.27
N ASP A 100 -4.84 11.01 10.27
CA ASP A 100 -4.79 11.93 11.41
C ASP A 100 -6.19 12.47 11.77
N LEU A 101 -6.95 12.94 10.76
CA LEU A 101 -8.33 13.41 10.96
C LEU A 101 -9.25 12.31 11.50
N LEU A 102 -9.10 11.08 11.01
CA LEU A 102 -9.87 9.94 11.51
C LEU A 102 -9.51 9.61 12.96
N ALA A 103 -8.23 9.70 13.31
CA ALA A 103 -7.76 9.48 14.68
C ALA A 103 -8.28 10.56 15.65
N GLU A 104 -8.35 11.83 15.23
CA GLU A 104 -8.90 12.94 16.03
C GLU A 104 -10.34 12.69 16.44
N ILE A 105 -11.16 12.16 15.52
CA ILE A 105 -12.57 11.81 15.79
C ILE A 105 -12.73 10.41 16.40
N LYS A 106 -11.62 9.71 16.68
CA LYS A 106 -11.58 8.34 17.23
C LYS A 106 -12.37 7.35 16.39
N ASP A 107 -12.31 7.50 15.06
CA ASP A 107 -12.90 6.54 14.16
C ASP A 107 -12.15 5.21 14.26
N THR A 108 -12.89 4.13 14.54
CA THR A 108 -12.32 2.79 14.75
C THR A 108 -12.56 1.86 13.56
N GLU A 109 -13.13 2.37 12.46
CA GLU A 109 -13.34 1.57 11.26
C GLU A 109 -12.01 1.40 10.47
N ASP A 110 -11.95 0.36 9.65
CA ASP A 110 -10.81 0.13 8.77
C ASP A 110 -10.61 1.31 7.80
N ILE A 111 -9.34 1.58 7.49
CA ILE A 111 -8.97 2.55 6.46
C ILE A 111 -9.38 2.05 5.07
N MET A 112 -9.63 3.00 4.16
CA MET A 112 -10.23 2.72 2.85
C MET A 112 -9.19 2.46 1.74
N TRP A 113 -7.90 2.41 2.08
CA TRP A 113 -6.78 2.26 1.16
C TRP A 113 -5.76 1.26 1.68
N GLY A 114 -4.98 0.69 0.76
CA GLY A 114 -3.81 -0.12 1.12
C GLY A 114 -2.62 0.75 1.53
N ARG A 115 -1.62 0.13 2.16
CA ARG A 115 -0.36 0.76 2.55
C ARG A 115 0.59 0.84 1.35
N CYS A 116 1.16 2.02 1.14
CA CYS A 116 2.32 2.24 0.28
C CYS A 116 3.58 2.22 1.17
N TYR A 117 4.51 1.34 0.85
CA TYR A 117 5.76 1.19 1.61
C TYR A 117 6.90 2.02 1.05
N ASP A 118 6.93 2.23 -0.26
CA ASP A 118 7.99 3.01 -0.90
C ASP A 118 7.57 3.55 -2.27
N TYR A 119 8.31 4.52 -2.79
CA TYR A 119 8.12 5.06 -4.12
C TYR A 119 9.43 5.59 -4.71
N ARG A 120 9.51 5.59 -6.04
CA ARG A 120 10.52 6.33 -6.80
C ARG A 120 9.79 7.35 -7.68
N LEU A 121 10.26 8.59 -7.59
CA LEU A 121 9.56 9.72 -8.21
C LEU A 121 9.43 9.49 -9.72
N TYR A 122 8.22 9.71 -10.24
CA TYR A 122 7.81 9.56 -11.64
C TYR A 122 7.65 8.14 -12.19
N ASP A 123 8.11 7.10 -11.49
CA ASP A 123 8.20 5.78 -12.13
C ASP A 123 7.86 4.54 -11.30
N GLN A 124 7.75 4.62 -9.98
CA GLN A 124 7.47 3.42 -9.18
C GLN A 124 6.74 3.70 -7.86
N LEU A 125 5.83 2.80 -7.50
CA LEU A 125 5.28 2.68 -6.14
C LEU A 125 5.29 1.21 -5.70
N VAL A 126 5.52 0.97 -4.41
CA VAL A 126 5.53 -0.35 -3.77
C VAL A 126 4.45 -0.39 -2.71
N PHE A 127 3.51 -1.31 -2.85
CA PHE A 127 2.35 -1.46 -1.98
C PHE A 127 2.35 -2.79 -1.24
N GLU A 128 1.58 -2.85 -0.17
CA GLU A 128 1.15 -4.12 0.38
C GLU A 128 0.30 -4.93 -0.61
N ASP A 129 0.36 -6.25 -0.50
CA ASP A 129 -0.51 -7.14 -1.26
C ASP A 129 -1.79 -7.44 -0.47
N LEU A 130 -2.86 -6.72 -0.80
CA LEU A 130 -4.18 -6.87 -0.17
C LEU A 130 -4.77 -8.29 -0.32
N ASN A 131 -4.32 -9.08 -1.30
CA ASN A 131 -4.76 -10.48 -1.40
C ASN A 131 -4.29 -11.31 -0.19
N VAL A 132 -3.19 -10.93 0.47
CA VAL A 132 -2.71 -11.59 1.71
C VAL A 132 -3.70 -11.37 2.85
N ALA A 133 -4.36 -10.22 2.90
CA ALA A 133 -5.42 -9.90 3.84
C ALA A 133 -6.81 -10.44 3.41
N GLY A 134 -6.90 -11.18 2.31
CA GLY A 134 -8.13 -11.81 1.83
C GLY A 134 -9.03 -10.92 0.97
N TYR A 135 -8.62 -9.68 0.66
CA TYR A 135 -9.33 -8.82 -0.28
C TYR A 135 -9.28 -9.42 -1.69
N ARG A 136 -10.30 -9.10 -2.48
CA ARG A 136 -10.44 -9.58 -3.86
C ARG A 136 -10.97 -8.47 -4.75
N MET A 137 -10.49 -8.41 -5.98
CA MET A 137 -11.02 -7.51 -6.99
C MET A 137 -12.40 -8.00 -7.45
N ALA A 138 -13.39 -7.12 -7.43
CA ALA A 138 -14.72 -7.43 -7.94
C ALA A 138 -14.69 -7.54 -9.48
N ASP A 139 -15.51 -8.44 -10.03
CA ASP A 139 -15.67 -8.56 -11.49
C ASP A 139 -16.38 -7.33 -12.03
N ARG A 140 -15.66 -6.50 -12.79
CA ARG A 140 -16.17 -5.25 -13.38
C ARG A 140 -17.36 -5.43 -14.32
N LYS A 141 -17.59 -6.64 -14.84
CA LYS A 141 -18.73 -6.95 -15.72
C LYS A 141 -19.98 -7.33 -14.92
N LYS A 142 -19.86 -7.51 -13.61
CA LYS A 142 -20.95 -7.86 -12.71
C LYS A 142 -21.26 -6.68 -11.79
N GLN A 143 -22.49 -6.66 -11.29
CA GLN A 143 -22.90 -5.72 -10.26
C GLN A 143 -22.41 -6.20 -8.89
N LEU A 144 -22.18 -5.25 -7.99
CA LEU A 144 -21.95 -5.55 -6.58
C LEU A 144 -23.27 -5.94 -5.92
N GLY A 145 -23.22 -6.90 -4.99
CA GLY A 145 -24.36 -7.18 -4.12
C GLY A 145 -24.66 -6.01 -3.18
N LEU A 146 -25.91 -5.90 -2.71
CA LEU A 146 -26.38 -4.76 -1.90
C LEU A 146 -25.46 -4.43 -0.71
N GLN A 147 -25.00 -5.43 0.04
CA GLN A 147 -24.12 -5.22 1.19
C GLN A 147 -22.79 -4.58 0.80
N SER A 148 -22.14 -5.08 -0.26
CA SER A 148 -20.89 -4.52 -0.78
C SER A 148 -21.10 -3.11 -1.33
N THR A 149 -22.23 -2.87 -2.01
CA THR A 149 -22.58 -1.53 -2.51
C THR A 149 -22.74 -0.53 -1.37
N LEU A 150 -23.46 -0.90 -0.30
CA LEU A 150 -23.65 -0.04 0.87
C LEU A 150 -22.32 0.29 1.54
N LEU A 151 -21.43 -0.70 1.69
CA LEU A 151 -20.08 -0.49 2.23
C LEU A 151 -19.28 0.49 1.36
N VAL A 152 -19.26 0.30 0.04
CA VAL A 152 -18.55 1.18 -0.89
C VAL A 152 -19.10 2.61 -0.83
N VAL A 153 -20.42 2.79 -0.84
CA VAL A 153 -21.04 4.12 -0.78
C VAL A 153 -20.73 4.82 0.54
N LYS A 154 -20.78 4.10 1.67
CA LYS A 154 -20.41 4.66 2.97
C LYS A 154 -18.95 5.12 3.00
N ASN A 155 -18.03 4.29 2.51
CA ASN A 155 -16.62 4.62 2.45
C ASN A 155 -16.35 5.79 1.48
N LEU A 156 -17.05 5.85 0.35
CA LEU A 156 -16.92 6.97 -0.58
C LEU A 156 -17.40 8.28 0.04
N ALA A 157 -18.51 8.27 0.78
CA ALA A 157 -18.99 9.44 1.50
C ALA A 157 -17.99 9.91 2.56
N LYS A 158 -17.41 8.98 3.33
CA LYS A 158 -16.35 9.25 4.31
C LYS A 158 -15.11 9.86 3.65
N PHE A 159 -14.64 9.26 2.54
CA PHE A 159 -13.52 9.76 1.77
C PHE A 159 -13.76 11.20 1.27
N HIS A 160 -14.95 11.49 0.72
CA HIS A 160 -15.32 12.84 0.29
C HIS A 160 -15.39 13.86 1.44
N ALA A 161 -15.83 13.44 2.62
CA ALA A 161 -15.85 14.32 3.79
C ALA A 161 -14.42 14.68 4.23
N LEU A 162 -13.51 13.70 4.25
CA LEU A 162 -12.10 13.91 4.60
C LEU A 162 -11.38 14.81 3.59
N THR A 163 -11.59 14.61 2.28
CA THR A 163 -10.98 15.48 1.27
C THR A 163 -11.45 16.92 1.40
N ARG A 164 -12.72 17.15 1.76
CA ARG A 164 -13.25 18.51 1.94
C ARG A 164 -12.60 19.27 3.09
N ILE A 165 -12.15 18.57 4.13
CA ILE A 165 -11.45 19.18 5.27
C ILE A 165 -10.01 19.56 4.90
N LEU A 166 -9.38 18.79 4.00
CA LEU A 166 -7.99 18.99 3.57
C LEU A 166 -7.83 19.98 2.41
N LEU A 167 -8.93 20.45 1.81
CA LEU A 167 -8.97 21.47 0.75
C LEU A 167 -9.14 22.87 1.35
#